data_AF-A0A1L9TDC1-F1
#
_entry.id   AF-A0A1L9TDC1-F1
#
_cell.length_a   1.000
_cell.length_b   1.000
_cell.length_c   1.000
_cell.angle_alpha   90.00
_cell.angle_beta   90.00
_cell.angle_gamma   90.00
#
_symmetry.space_group_name_H-M   'P 1'
#
loop_
_entity.id
_entity.type
_entity.pdbx_description
1 polymer ?
#
loop_
_entity_poly.entity_id
_entity_poly.type
_entity_poly.pdbx_seq_one_letter_code
_entity_poly.pdbx_strand_id
1 'polypeptide(L)'
;MQSPLKQLVTFTGQTAGLEKTLRLIQAVSQIVGVTSDDKTLSTQCLAARDQLALGCRRYFRLLDFYGCFERVHVLSTTPSSAGAVLATMELAQFTFLGLYLFLENFTILHDMNVARVDWYRPLMTEANKFWFYALVLSILRMTWLIFFPVEATPAKGKGKGKSKSNGKVDAEKETAKQPKWPLVKKIIIDGCDLTLPGSFVGWVPASGLQVGAAMVVSTVLVGHNVWLAQQARLT
;
A
#
# COMPACT_ATOMS: atom_id res chain seq x y z
N MET A 1 -23.99 2.27 20.38
CA MET A 1 -23.61 2.57 18.98
C MET A 1 -22.88 3.91 18.97
N GLN A 2 -21.66 3.97 18.45
CA GLN A 2 -20.95 5.26 18.32
C GLN A 2 -21.56 6.07 17.17
N SER A 3 -21.68 7.39 17.33
CA SER A 3 -22.13 8.30 16.26
C SER A 3 -21.18 8.21 15.05
N PRO A 4 -21.69 8.26 13.80
CA PRO A 4 -20.86 8.18 12.59
C PRO A 4 -19.78 9.28 12.54
N LEU A 5 -20.07 10.47 13.10
CA LEU A 5 -19.10 11.56 13.20
C LEU A 5 -17.93 11.20 14.13
N LYS A 6 -18.20 10.51 15.24
CA LYS A 6 -17.16 10.10 16.19
C LYS A 6 -16.25 9.03 15.60
N GLN A 7 -16.81 8.13 14.78
CA GLN A 7 -16.02 7.14 14.06
C GLN A 7 -15.14 7.78 12.99
N LEU A 8 -15.66 8.76 12.25
CA LEU A 8 -14.90 9.52 11.26
C LEU A 8 -13.74 10.30 11.92
N VAL A 9 -14.00 11.01 13.01
CA VAL A 9 -12.96 11.74 13.76
C VAL A 9 -11.85 10.81 14.25
N THR A 10 -12.22 9.62 14.73
CA THR A 10 -11.24 8.64 15.20
C THR A 10 -10.43 8.05 14.04
N PHE A 11 -11.05 7.85 12.87
CA PHE A 11 -10.38 7.35 11.67
C PHE A 11 -9.40 8.39 11.10
N THR A 12 -9.81 9.65 10.99
CA THR A 12 -8.93 10.74 10.51
C THR A 12 -7.88 11.15 11.54
N GLY A 13 -8.11 10.85 12.83
CA GLY A 13 -7.12 11.06 13.89
C GLY A 13 -5.91 10.13 13.81
N GLN A 14 -6.00 9.03 13.06
CA GLN A 14 -4.88 8.13 12.81
C GLN A 14 -4.22 8.46 11.47
N THR A 15 -2.88 8.47 11.44
CA THR A 15 -2.07 8.73 10.24
C THR A 15 -2.50 7.88 9.03
N ALA A 16 -2.79 6.60 9.26
CA ALA A 16 -3.23 5.68 8.20
C ALA A 16 -4.59 6.06 7.59
N GLY A 17 -5.58 6.44 8.40
CA GLY A 17 -6.90 6.84 7.89
C GLY A 17 -6.87 8.22 7.22
N LEU A 18 -6.06 9.14 7.77
CA LEU A 18 -5.81 10.45 7.17
C LEU A 18 -5.19 10.32 5.77
N GLU A 19 -4.13 9.51 5.63
CA GLU A 19 -3.44 9.30 4.35
C GLU A 19 -4.40 8.74 3.27
N LYS A 20 -5.31 7.83 3.63
CA LYS A 20 -6.32 7.31 2.67
C LYS A 20 -7.38 8.33 2.34
N THR A 21 -7.81 9.15 3.30
CA THR A 21 -8.73 10.26 3.04
C THR A 21 -8.12 11.26 2.05
N LEU A 22 -6.85 11.61 2.25
CA LEU A 22 -6.11 12.51 1.36
C LEU A 22 -5.93 11.89 -0.04
N ARG A 23 -5.63 10.60 -0.12
CA ARG A 23 -5.54 9.87 -1.40
C ARG A 23 -6.88 9.86 -2.15
N LEU A 24 -8.00 9.78 -1.43
CA LEU A 24 -9.33 9.86 -2.03
C LEU A 24 -9.60 11.26 -2.59
N ILE A 25 -9.29 12.31 -1.84
CA ILE A 25 -9.44 13.71 -2.30
C ILE A 25 -8.58 13.96 -3.53
N GLN A 26 -7.33 13.48 -3.52
CA GLN A 26 -6.42 13.54 -4.67
C GLN A 26 -7.04 12.86 -5.91
N ALA A 27 -7.60 11.67 -5.75
CA ALA A 27 -8.21 10.92 -6.84
C ALA A 27 -9.46 11.61 -7.40
N VAL A 28 -10.32 12.16 -6.54
CA VAL A 28 -11.49 12.95 -6.96
C VAL A 28 -11.06 14.22 -7.69
N SER A 29 -10.06 14.93 -7.19
CA SER A 29 -9.51 16.13 -7.85
C SER A 29 -8.94 15.80 -9.24
N GLN A 30 -8.32 14.63 -9.40
CA GLN A 30 -7.87 14.17 -10.71
C GLN A 30 -9.02 13.87 -11.66
N ILE A 31 -10.08 13.20 -11.19
CA ILE A 31 -11.25 12.90 -12.03
C ILE A 31 -11.91 14.20 -12.48
N VAL A 32 -12.22 15.10 -11.54
CA VAL A 32 -12.84 16.39 -11.85
C VAL A 32 -11.96 17.22 -12.78
N GLY A 33 -10.64 17.23 -12.55
CA GLY A 33 -9.70 17.94 -13.42
C GLY A 33 -9.69 17.44 -14.86
N VAL A 34 -9.90 16.14 -15.08
CA VAL A 34 -9.90 15.52 -16.42
C VAL A 34 -11.27 15.59 -17.09
N THR A 35 -12.36 15.61 -16.33
CA THR A 35 -13.73 15.64 -16.87
C THR A 35 -14.34 17.03 -17.01
N SER A 36 -13.69 18.07 -16.50
CA SER A 36 -14.20 19.44 -16.56
C SER A 36 -13.94 20.07 -17.93
N ASP A 37 -14.99 20.63 -18.55
CA ASP A 37 -14.88 21.40 -19.79
C ASP A 37 -14.27 22.79 -19.57
N ASP A 38 -14.35 23.32 -18.34
CA ASP A 38 -13.72 24.58 -17.96
C ASP A 38 -12.22 24.41 -17.70
N LYS A 39 -11.41 25.09 -18.51
CA LYS A 39 -9.94 25.08 -18.43
C LYS A 39 -9.42 25.61 -17.09
N THR A 40 -10.12 26.56 -16.46
CA THR A 40 -9.70 27.16 -15.20
C THR A 40 -9.88 26.18 -14.05
N LEU A 41 -11.06 25.56 -13.95
CA LEU A 41 -11.36 24.52 -12.96
C LEU A 41 -10.47 23.29 -13.17
N SER A 42 -10.25 22.86 -14.42
CA SER A 42 -9.34 21.76 -14.74
C SER A 42 -7.93 22.01 -14.19
N THR A 43 -7.37 23.20 -14.47
CA THR A 43 -6.02 23.57 -14.02
C THR A 43 -5.92 23.63 -12.49
N GLN A 44 -6.91 24.22 -11.83
CA GLN A 44 -6.93 24.32 -10.37
C GLN A 44 -7.04 22.93 -9.70
N CYS A 45 -7.90 22.05 -10.21
CA CYS A 45 -8.07 20.69 -9.70
C CYS A 45 -6.81 19.83 -9.92
N LEU A 46 -6.12 20.01 -11.05
CA LEU A 46 -4.86 19.31 -11.29
C LEU A 46 -3.73 19.84 -10.38
N ALA A 47 -3.66 21.16 -10.19
CA ALA A 47 -2.70 21.76 -9.25
C ALA A 47 -2.96 21.31 -7.79
N ALA A 48 -4.22 21.28 -7.36
CA ALA A 48 -4.61 20.77 -6.04
C ALA A 48 -4.24 19.29 -5.88
N ARG A 49 -4.44 18.47 -6.92
CA ARG A 49 -4.02 17.07 -6.94
C ARG A 49 -2.52 16.92 -6.78
N ASP A 50 -1.72 17.72 -7.49
CA ASP A 50 -0.26 17.64 -7.40
C ASP A 50 0.24 18.10 -6.03
N GLN A 51 -0.34 19.16 -5.44
CA GLN A 51 -0.03 19.59 -4.08
C GLN A 51 -0.38 18.54 -3.03
N LEU A 52 -1.52 17.86 -3.17
CA LEU A 52 -1.92 16.76 -2.28
C LEU A 52 -1.03 15.52 -2.44
N ALA A 53 -0.58 15.23 -3.66
CA ALA A 53 0.34 14.14 -3.96
C ALA A 53 1.73 14.39 -3.33
N LEU A 54 2.26 15.59 -3.52
CA LEU A 54 3.57 16.01 -3.05
C LEU A 54 3.57 16.24 -1.54
N GLY A 55 2.77 17.19 -1.06
CA GLY A 55 2.78 17.60 0.33
C GLY A 55 2.15 16.56 1.23
N CYS A 56 0.91 16.17 0.98
CA CYS A 56 0.16 15.38 1.95
C CYS A 56 0.42 13.88 1.88
N ARG A 57 1.21 13.34 0.93
CA ARG A 57 1.50 11.90 0.87
C ARG A 57 2.97 11.55 0.88
N ARG A 58 3.87 12.37 0.33
CA ARG A 58 5.31 12.09 0.43
C ARG A 58 5.82 12.35 1.85
N TYR A 59 5.36 13.42 2.51
CA TYR A 59 5.83 13.72 3.87
C TYR A 59 5.44 12.66 4.90
N PHE A 60 4.23 12.11 4.83
CA PHE A 60 3.82 11.05 5.77
C PHE A 60 4.58 9.75 5.57
N ARG A 61 5.02 9.46 4.33
CA ARG A 61 5.79 8.27 3.98
C ARG A 61 7.30 8.46 4.09
N LEU A 62 7.77 9.65 4.48
CA LEU A 62 9.19 10.02 4.50
C LEU A 62 10.03 9.00 5.25
N LEU A 63 9.51 8.43 6.34
CA LEU A 63 10.21 7.47 7.19
C LEU A 63 9.73 6.02 7.00
N ASP A 64 8.75 5.78 6.12
CA ASP A 64 8.20 4.44 5.89
C ASP A 64 9.23 3.49 5.26
N PHE A 65 10.32 4.03 4.68
CA PHE A 65 11.44 3.21 4.19
C PHE A 65 12.07 2.37 5.30
N TYR A 66 12.12 2.87 6.55
CA TYR A 66 12.66 2.12 7.68
C TYR A 66 11.87 0.83 7.94
N GLY A 67 10.55 0.87 7.85
CA GLY A 67 9.71 -0.33 7.99
C GLY A 67 9.94 -1.34 6.87
N CYS A 68 10.26 -0.88 5.66
CA CYS A 68 10.61 -1.76 4.55
C CYS A 68 11.96 -2.45 4.80
N PHE A 69 12.99 -1.71 5.23
CA PHE A 69 14.30 -2.28 5.50
C PHE A 69 14.33 -3.17 6.75
N GLU A 70 13.55 -2.84 7.78
CA GLU A 70 13.37 -3.70 8.96
C GLU A 70 12.78 -5.06 8.55
N ARG A 71 11.75 -5.06 7.69
CA ARG A 71 11.18 -6.29 7.17
C ARG A 71 12.15 -7.09 6.30
N VAL A 72 12.95 -6.42 5.47
CA VAL A 72 14.04 -7.06 4.70
C VAL A 72 15.05 -7.71 5.63
N HIS A 73 15.46 -7.02 6.70
CA HIS A 73 16.41 -7.53 7.68
C HIS A 73 15.86 -8.75 8.43
N VAL A 74 14.60 -8.72 8.87
CA VAL A 74 13.94 -9.85 9.53
C VAL A 74 13.86 -11.06 8.60
N LEU A 75 13.47 -10.85 7.33
CA LEU A 75 13.41 -11.92 6.32
C LEU A 75 14.78 -12.49 5.97
N SER A 76 15.84 -11.67 6.05
CA SER A 76 17.21 -12.11 5.79
C SER A 76 17.82 -12.89 6.95
N THR A 77 17.41 -12.61 8.18
CA THR A 77 17.97 -13.24 9.39
C THR A 77 17.16 -14.44 9.87
N THR A 78 15.87 -14.51 9.51
CA THR A 78 14.98 -15.59 9.91
C THR A 78 14.75 -16.56 8.75
N PRO A 79 15.07 -17.86 8.90
CA PRO A 79 14.78 -18.85 7.87
C PRO A 79 13.26 -18.98 7.68
N SER A 80 12.79 -18.70 6.46
CA SER A 80 11.36 -18.76 6.16
C SER A 80 10.85 -20.19 6.02
N SER A 81 9.76 -20.50 6.72
CA SER A 81 9.05 -21.78 6.63
C SER A 81 8.15 -21.90 5.40
N ALA A 82 7.89 -20.80 4.68
CA ALA A 82 6.98 -20.77 3.53
C ALA A 82 7.66 -21.18 2.20
N GLY A 83 8.93 -21.59 2.24
CA GLY A 83 9.73 -21.94 1.07
C GLY A 83 10.63 -20.79 0.61
N ALA A 84 11.86 -21.13 0.22
CA ALA A 84 12.90 -20.16 -0.13
C ALA A 84 12.49 -19.22 -1.29
N VAL A 85 11.71 -19.71 -2.24
CA VAL A 85 11.22 -18.91 -3.39
C VAL A 85 10.24 -17.82 -2.94
N LEU A 86 9.27 -18.15 -2.09
CA LEU A 86 8.32 -17.15 -1.57
C LEU A 86 9.01 -16.12 -0.68
N ALA A 87 9.99 -16.56 0.11
CA ALA A 87 10.79 -15.68 0.96
C ALA A 87 11.64 -14.71 0.14
N THR A 88 12.30 -15.19 -0.92
CA THR A 88 13.12 -14.34 -1.81
C THR A 88 12.27 -13.37 -2.61
N MET A 89 11.07 -13.77 -3.07
CA MET A 89 10.10 -12.87 -3.68
C MET A 89 9.65 -11.76 -2.72
N GLU A 90 9.36 -12.10 -1.47
CA GLU A 90 8.98 -11.13 -0.45
C GLU A 90 10.14 -10.18 -0.10
N LEU A 91 11.35 -10.71 0.04
CA LEU A 91 12.57 -9.93 0.27
C LEU A 91 12.82 -8.94 -0.87
N ALA A 92 12.72 -9.40 -2.12
CA ALA A 92 12.88 -8.55 -3.30
C ALA A 92 11.79 -7.47 -3.36
N GLN A 93 10.53 -7.84 -3.07
CA GLN A 93 9.42 -6.88 -3.01
C GLN A 93 9.72 -5.73 -2.04
N PHE A 94 10.09 -6.03 -0.78
CA PHE A 94 10.34 -4.98 0.21
C PHE A 94 11.63 -4.20 -0.04
N THR A 95 12.63 -4.82 -0.67
CA THR A 95 13.84 -4.11 -1.12
C THR A 95 13.50 -3.07 -2.20
N PHE A 96 12.77 -3.46 -3.25
CA PHE A 96 12.37 -2.52 -4.30
C PHE A 96 11.43 -1.42 -3.80
N LEU A 97 10.51 -1.76 -2.89
CA LEU A 97 9.64 -0.77 -2.26
C LEU A 97 10.44 0.21 -1.37
N GLY A 98 11.40 -0.30 -0.60
CA GLY A 98 12.31 0.52 0.21
C GLY A 98 13.18 1.45 -0.63
N LEU A 99 13.73 0.95 -1.74
CA LEU A 99 14.49 1.75 -2.70
C LEU A 99 13.62 2.83 -3.35
N TYR A 100 12.38 2.52 -3.73
CA TYR A 100 11.43 3.52 -4.23
C TYR A 100 11.21 4.65 -3.22
N LEU A 101 10.88 4.31 -1.96
CA LEU A 101 10.65 5.31 -0.92
C LEU A 101 11.91 6.14 -0.65
N PHE A 102 13.07 5.49 -0.59
CA PHE A 102 14.35 6.16 -0.42
C PHE A 102 14.61 7.16 -1.54
N LEU A 103 14.48 6.75 -2.81
CA LEU A 103 14.70 7.63 -3.96
C LEU A 103 13.66 8.76 -4.02
N GLU A 104 12.40 8.49 -3.70
CA GLU A 104 11.35 9.51 -3.59
C GLU A 104 11.74 10.57 -2.55
N ASN A 105 12.31 10.15 -1.40
CA ASN A 105 12.76 11.06 -0.36
C ASN A 105 13.90 12.01 -0.79
N PHE A 106 14.84 11.54 -1.63
CA PHE A 106 15.90 12.40 -2.18
C PHE A 106 15.34 13.51 -3.08
N THR A 107 14.18 13.29 -3.69
CA THR A 107 13.57 14.24 -4.62
C THR A 107 12.64 15.26 -3.95
N ILE A 108 12.34 15.10 -2.65
CA ILE A 108 11.42 16.00 -1.92
C ILE A 108 11.92 17.44 -1.89
N LEU A 109 13.24 17.67 -1.72
CA LEU A 109 13.81 19.02 -1.68
C LEU A 109 13.67 19.76 -3.01
N HIS A 110 13.67 19.00 -4.12
CA HIS A 110 13.40 19.53 -5.45
C HIS A 110 11.93 19.94 -5.58
N ASP A 111 11.01 19.08 -5.15
CA ASP A 111 9.56 19.36 -5.19
C ASP A 111 9.17 20.55 -4.29
N MET A 112 9.88 20.75 -3.17
CA MET A 112 9.71 21.89 -2.27
C MET A 112 10.25 23.21 -2.83
N ASN A 113 10.84 23.18 -4.02
CA ASN A 113 11.45 24.34 -4.65
C ASN A 113 12.63 24.94 -3.86
N VAL A 114 13.23 24.16 -2.94
CA VAL A 114 14.37 24.60 -2.10
C VAL A 114 15.69 24.38 -2.85
N ALA A 115 15.89 23.19 -3.42
CA ALA A 115 17.08 22.84 -4.17
C ALA A 115 16.68 22.20 -5.51
N ARG A 116 16.74 22.96 -6.60
CA ARG A 116 16.46 22.45 -7.95
C ARG A 116 17.68 21.74 -8.49
N VAL A 117 17.44 20.59 -9.13
CA VAL A 117 18.47 19.67 -9.56
C VAL A 117 18.05 18.98 -10.85
N ASP A 118 18.97 18.90 -11.81
CA ASP A 118 18.66 18.43 -13.17
C ASP A 118 18.45 16.91 -13.25
N TRP A 119 19.01 16.14 -12.30
CA TRP A 119 18.81 14.68 -12.22
C TRP A 119 17.48 14.25 -11.57
N TYR A 120 16.58 15.20 -11.29
CA TYR A 120 15.26 14.88 -10.72
C TYR A 120 14.43 13.93 -11.60
N ARG A 121 14.29 14.26 -12.89
CA ARG A 121 13.48 13.46 -13.83
C ARG A 121 13.98 12.02 -14.01
N PRO A 122 15.28 11.78 -14.28
CA PRO A 122 15.77 10.41 -14.39
C PRO A 122 15.65 9.66 -13.07
N LEU A 123 15.94 10.30 -11.92
CA LEU A 123 15.82 9.64 -10.62
C LEU A 123 14.38 9.23 -10.30
N MET A 124 13.41 10.12 -10.57
CA MET A 124 11.99 9.83 -10.44
C MET A 124 11.53 8.71 -11.37
N THR A 125 12.12 8.60 -12.56
CA THR A 125 11.80 7.53 -13.50
C THR A 125 12.27 6.18 -12.96
N GLU A 126 13.50 6.10 -12.44
CA GLU A 126 14.02 4.88 -11.82
C GLU A 126 13.25 4.50 -10.55
N ALA A 127 12.87 5.47 -9.71
CA ALA A 127 12.05 5.23 -8.54
C ALA A 127 10.70 4.58 -8.91
N ASN A 128 10.02 5.09 -9.95
CA ASN A 128 8.75 4.53 -10.41
C ASN A 128 8.91 3.13 -11.02
N LYS A 129 10.06 2.81 -11.66
CA LYS A 129 10.36 1.44 -12.11
C LYS A 129 10.46 0.47 -10.93
N PHE A 130 11.18 0.84 -9.87
CA PHE A 130 11.28 -0.01 -8.67
C PHE A 130 9.92 -0.22 -8.01
N TRP A 131 9.09 0.82 -7.96
CA TRP A 131 7.72 0.69 -7.46
C TRP A 131 6.90 -0.30 -8.30
N PHE A 132 7.00 -0.22 -9.63
CA PHE A 132 6.35 -1.17 -10.53
C PHE A 132 6.81 -2.61 -10.27
N TYR A 133 8.13 -2.85 -10.17
CA TYR A 133 8.66 -4.18 -9.90
C TYR A 133 8.21 -4.74 -8.56
N ALA A 134 8.15 -3.91 -7.51
CA ALA A 134 7.65 -4.32 -6.20
C ALA A 134 6.19 -4.79 -6.27
N LEU A 135 5.34 -4.08 -7.04
CA LEU A 135 3.93 -4.44 -7.22
C LEU A 135 3.76 -5.74 -8.03
N VAL A 136 4.52 -5.91 -9.11
CA VAL A 136 4.51 -7.15 -9.90
C VAL A 136 4.92 -8.34 -9.04
N LEU A 137 5.99 -8.23 -8.26
CA LEU A 137 6.40 -9.29 -7.33
C LEU A 137 5.34 -9.58 -6.28
N SER A 138 4.60 -8.57 -5.79
CA SER A 138 3.48 -8.80 -4.88
C SER A 138 2.36 -9.60 -5.53
N ILE A 139 1.96 -9.24 -6.76
CA ILE A 139 0.93 -9.95 -7.51
C ILE A 139 1.36 -11.39 -7.80
N LEU A 140 2.60 -11.60 -8.24
CA LEU A 140 3.17 -12.94 -8.48
C LEU A 140 3.15 -13.79 -7.21
N ARG A 141 3.55 -13.21 -6.07
CA ARG A 141 3.54 -13.91 -4.78
C ARG A 141 2.13 -14.29 -4.34
N MET A 142 1.16 -13.38 -4.46
CA MET A 142 -0.24 -13.66 -4.11
C MET A 142 -0.84 -14.72 -5.03
N THR A 143 -0.52 -14.66 -6.32
CA THR A 143 -0.95 -15.64 -7.33
C THR A 143 -0.36 -17.01 -7.01
N TRP A 144 0.94 -17.07 -6.68
CA TRP A 144 1.60 -18.31 -6.26
C TRP A 144 0.92 -18.93 -5.03
N LEU A 145 0.57 -18.13 -4.02
CA LEU A 145 -0.13 -18.62 -2.81
C LEU A 145 -1.55 -19.13 -3.10
N ILE A 146 -2.22 -18.64 -4.15
CA ILE A 146 -3.53 -19.13 -4.58
C ILE A 146 -3.41 -20.51 -5.26
N PHE A 147 -2.38 -20.71 -6.09
CA PHE A 147 -2.15 -21.96 -6.82
C PHE A 147 -1.47 -23.04 -5.97
N PHE A 148 -0.53 -22.64 -5.13
CA PHE A 148 0.22 -23.51 -4.23
C PHE A 148 0.00 -23.07 -2.79
N PRO A 149 -1.14 -23.46 -2.18
CA PRO A 149 -1.37 -23.18 -0.77
C PRO A 149 -0.30 -23.91 0.05
N VAL A 150 0.59 -23.13 0.67
CA VAL A 150 1.51 -23.66 1.66
C VAL A 150 0.69 -24.09 2.87
N GLU A 151 0.74 -25.38 3.22
CA GLU A 151 0.22 -25.85 4.50
C GLU A 151 1.02 -25.16 5.61
N ALA A 152 0.34 -24.32 6.39
CA ALA A 152 0.95 -23.64 7.52
C ALA A 152 1.27 -24.68 8.59
N THR A 153 2.52 -25.16 8.66
CA THR A 153 3.02 -25.85 9.84
C THR A 153 3.07 -24.83 10.98
N PRO A 154 2.43 -25.07 12.13
CA PRO A 154 2.38 -24.08 13.20
C PRO A 154 3.78 -23.89 13.79
N ALA A 155 4.41 -22.77 13.46
CA ALA A 155 5.66 -22.36 14.09
C ALA A 155 5.35 -21.94 15.55
N LYS A 156 5.76 -22.79 16.50
CA LYS A 156 5.81 -22.47 17.94
C LYS A 156 6.75 -21.28 18.17
N GLY A 157 6.21 -20.08 18.24
CA GLY A 157 6.88 -18.91 18.83
C GLY A 157 6.68 -18.89 20.35
N LYS A 158 7.75 -19.17 21.11
CA LYS A 158 7.83 -18.92 22.56
C LYS A 158 7.77 -17.41 22.83
N GLY A 159 6.74 -16.96 23.54
CA GLY A 159 6.65 -15.64 24.17
C GLY A 159 5.72 -15.73 25.39
N LYS A 160 6.27 -15.51 26.57
CA LYS A 160 5.74 -15.87 27.90
C LYS A 160 4.79 -14.77 28.42
N GLY A 161 3.57 -15.14 28.85
CA GLY A 161 2.67 -14.23 29.59
C GLY A 161 1.30 -14.85 29.89
N LYS A 162 1.19 -15.55 31.03
CA LYS A 162 0.01 -16.28 31.54
C LYS A 162 -1.22 -15.38 31.77
N SER A 163 -2.42 -15.88 31.41
CA SER A 163 -3.43 -16.24 32.42
C SER A 163 -4.40 -17.31 31.88
N LYS A 164 -4.70 -18.28 32.74
CA LYS A 164 -5.51 -19.49 32.51
C LYS A 164 -7.00 -19.16 32.52
N SER A 165 -7.78 -19.80 31.65
CA SER A 165 -8.92 -20.61 32.12
C SER A 165 -9.21 -21.74 31.14
N ASN A 166 -9.71 -22.83 31.69
CA ASN A 166 -9.69 -24.20 31.22
C ASN A 166 -11.01 -24.56 30.51
N GLY A 167 -10.96 -25.37 29.46
CA GLY A 167 -12.16 -25.91 28.80
C GLY A 167 -11.81 -26.84 27.64
N LYS A 168 -11.76 -28.15 27.94
CA LYS A 168 -11.43 -29.26 27.05
C LYS A 168 -12.69 -29.71 26.31
N VAL A 169 -12.76 -29.59 24.98
CA VAL A 169 -13.60 -30.47 24.12
C VAL A 169 -12.95 -30.60 22.74
N ASP A 170 -12.47 -31.82 22.51
CA ASP A 170 -12.37 -32.63 21.29
C ASP A 170 -12.01 -32.04 19.92
N ALA A 171 -11.07 -32.77 19.30
CA ALA A 171 -10.52 -32.56 17.99
C ALA A 171 -11.52 -32.88 16.88
N GLU A 172 -11.80 -31.89 16.04
CA GLU A 172 -12.15 -32.12 14.64
C GLU A 172 -11.24 -31.27 13.76
N LYS A 173 -10.54 -31.94 12.84
CA LYS A 173 -9.59 -31.36 11.88
C LYS A 173 -10.36 -30.51 10.87
N GLU A 174 -10.65 -29.26 11.20
CA GLU A 174 -10.90 -28.25 10.16
C GLU A 174 -9.56 -27.87 9.54
N THR A 175 -9.28 -28.43 8.36
CA THR A 175 -8.25 -27.92 7.46
C THR A 175 -8.65 -26.48 7.10
N ALA A 176 -8.10 -25.52 7.84
CA ALA A 176 -8.32 -24.10 7.63
C ALA A 176 -7.76 -23.70 6.25
N LYS A 177 -8.59 -23.90 5.21
CA LYS A 177 -8.38 -23.33 3.88
C LYS A 177 -8.32 -21.82 4.08
N GLN A 178 -7.10 -21.27 3.98
CA GLN A 178 -6.89 -19.82 4.02
C GLN A 178 -7.93 -19.17 3.07
N PRO A 179 -8.71 -18.18 3.54
CA PRO A 179 -9.72 -17.56 2.71
C PRO A 179 -9.03 -16.93 1.50
N LYS A 180 -9.45 -17.33 0.29
CA LYS A 180 -8.88 -16.83 -0.97
C LYS A 180 -9.18 -15.35 -1.21
N TRP A 181 -10.25 -14.85 -0.58
CA TRP A 181 -10.75 -13.49 -0.78
C TRP A 181 -9.76 -12.38 -0.39
N PRO A 182 -9.10 -12.42 0.80
CA PRO A 182 -8.00 -11.51 1.13
C PRO A 182 -6.88 -11.43 0.09
N LEU A 183 -6.49 -12.57 -0.50
CA LEU A 183 -5.42 -12.62 -1.51
C LEU A 183 -5.88 -11.98 -2.82
N VAL A 184 -7.09 -12.31 -3.29
CA VAL A 184 -7.69 -11.71 -4.49
C VAL A 184 -7.88 -10.21 -4.32
N LYS A 185 -8.39 -9.77 -3.16
CA LYS A 185 -8.53 -8.35 -2.84
C LYS A 185 -7.18 -7.62 -2.91
N LYS A 186 -6.11 -8.24 -2.41
CA LYS A 186 -4.77 -7.67 -2.50
C LYS A 186 -4.27 -7.56 -3.94
N ILE A 187 -4.52 -8.58 -4.78
CA ILE A 187 -4.21 -8.53 -6.22
C ILE A 187 -4.94 -7.37 -6.90
N ILE A 188 -6.22 -7.16 -6.60
CA ILE A 188 -7.01 -6.06 -7.17
C ILE A 188 -6.42 -4.70 -6.75
N ILE A 189 -6.08 -4.53 -5.46
CA ILE A 189 -5.47 -3.31 -4.94
C ILE A 189 -4.11 -3.05 -5.61
N ASP A 190 -3.23 -4.05 -5.61
CA ASP A 190 -1.87 -3.91 -6.17
C ASP A 190 -1.93 -3.71 -7.70
N GLY A 191 -2.90 -4.32 -8.39
CA GLY A 191 -3.15 -4.12 -9.82
C GLY A 191 -3.68 -2.72 -10.15
N CYS A 192 -4.59 -2.17 -9.34
CA CYS A 192 -5.01 -0.78 -9.48
C CYS A 192 -3.83 0.17 -9.25
N ASP A 193 -2.99 -0.12 -8.23
CA ASP A 193 -1.84 0.70 -7.89
C ASP A 193 -0.72 0.60 -8.94
N LEU A 194 -0.64 -0.48 -9.73
CA LEU A 194 0.30 -0.65 -10.85
C LEU A 194 0.08 0.38 -11.96
N THR A 195 -1.15 0.87 -12.13
CA THR A 195 -1.47 1.85 -13.16
C THR A 195 -0.77 3.19 -12.93
N LEU A 196 -0.41 3.53 -11.68
CA LEU A 196 0.30 4.77 -11.35
C LEU A 196 1.76 4.77 -11.85
N PRO A 197 2.65 3.86 -11.41
CA PRO A 197 4.01 3.83 -11.91
C PRO A 197 4.04 3.43 -13.40
N GLY A 198 3.13 2.55 -13.84
CA GLY A 198 3.06 2.10 -15.22
C GLY A 198 2.71 3.22 -16.21
N SER A 199 1.79 4.13 -15.84
CA SER A 199 1.48 5.31 -16.66
C SER A 199 2.58 6.37 -16.61
N PHE A 200 3.22 6.57 -15.44
CA PHE A 200 4.32 7.52 -15.30
C PHE A 200 5.55 7.13 -16.14
N VAL A 201 5.92 5.85 -16.15
CA VAL A 201 7.06 5.35 -16.94
C VAL A 201 6.69 5.20 -18.43
N GLY A 202 5.39 5.21 -18.77
CA GLY A 202 4.90 5.06 -20.13
C GLY A 202 4.78 3.59 -20.59
N TRP A 203 4.82 2.64 -19.67
CA TRP A 203 4.64 1.21 -19.97
C TRP A 203 3.17 0.82 -20.15
N VAL A 204 2.25 1.56 -19.53
CA VAL A 204 0.81 1.31 -19.63
C VAL A 204 0.14 2.56 -20.22
N PRO A 205 -0.57 2.46 -21.37
CA PRO A 205 -1.31 3.57 -21.96
C PRO A 205 -2.62 3.80 -21.19
N ALA A 206 -2.51 4.20 -19.92
CA ALA A 206 -3.67 4.52 -19.09
C ALA A 206 -3.99 6.02 -19.18
N SER A 207 -5.25 6.36 -19.42
CA SER A 207 -5.70 7.76 -19.42
C SER A 207 -5.76 8.32 -18.00
N GLY A 208 -5.68 9.65 -17.86
CA GLY A 208 -5.79 10.33 -16.56
C GLY A 208 -7.07 9.96 -15.79
N LEU A 209 -8.16 9.68 -16.50
CA LEU A 209 -9.41 9.21 -15.92
C LEU A 209 -9.28 7.78 -15.36
N GLN A 210 -8.66 6.86 -16.11
CA GLN A 210 -8.45 5.48 -15.67
C GLN A 210 -7.56 5.42 -14.42
N VAL A 211 -6.49 6.23 -14.38
CA VAL A 211 -5.60 6.33 -13.21
C VAL A 211 -6.35 6.90 -12.00
N GLY A 212 -7.22 7.90 -12.22
CA GLY A 212 -8.09 8.46 -11.17
C GLY A 212 -9.04 7.42 -10.60
N ALA A 213 -9.75 6.67 -11.46
CA ALA A 213 -10.67 5.62 -11.06
C ALA A 213 -9.96 4.47 -10.31
N ALA A 214 -8.80 4.02 -10.82
CA ALA A 214 -7.99 2.99 -10.17
C ALA A 214 -7.55 3.42 -8.76
N MET A 215 -7.15 4.69 -8.60
CA MET A 215 -6.83 5.24 -7.28
C MET A 215 -8.03 5.27 -6.34
N VAL A 216 -9.23 5.60 -6.81
CA VAL A 216 -10.43 5.57 -5.97
C VAL A 216 -10.69 4.15 -5.47
N VAL A 217 -10.70 3.16 -6.38
CA VAL A 217 -10.95 1.75 -6.04
C VAL A 217 -9.95 1.24 -5.02
N SER A 218 -8.64 1.42 -5.26
CA SER A 218 -7.62 0.95 -4.32
C SER A 218 -7.71 1.66 -2.97
N THR A 219 -7.99 2.95 -2.95
CA THR A 219 -8.12 3.73 -1.72
C THR A 219 -9.32 3.31 -0.88
N VAL A 220 -10.48 3.09 -1.49
CA VAL A 220 -11.68 2.64 -0.78
C VAL A 220 -11.48 1.25 -0.20
N LEU A 221 -10.88 0.32 -0.97
CA LEU A 221 -10.62 -1.05 -0.50
C LEU A 221 -9.63 -1.09 0.67
N VAL A 222 -8.58 -0.27 0.62
CA VAL A 222 -7.58 -0.14 1.70
C VAL A 222 -8.16 0.60 2.91
N GLY A 223 -8.88 1.71 2.68
CA GLY A 223 -9.53 2.49 3.74
C GLY A 223 -10.54 1.65 4.52
N HIS A 224 -11.31 0.79 3.83
CA HIS A 224 -12.20 -0.16 4.47
C HIS A 224 -11.46 -1.17 5.37
N ASN A 225 -10.27 -1.63 4.99
CA ASN A 225 -9.47 -2.52 5.85
C ASN A 225 -9.00 -1.81 7.12
N VAL A 226 -8.56 -0.56 7.00
CA VAL A 226 -8.14 0.26 8.15
C VAL A 226 -9.33 0.49 9.09
N TRP A 227 -10.49 0.80 8.52
CA TRP A 227 -11.73 1.00 9.27
C TRP A 227 -12.16 -0.25 10.04
N LEU A 228 -12.14 -1.43 9.40
CA LEU A 228 -12.44 -2.70 10.09
C LEU A 228 -11.43 -3.02 11.19
N ALA A 229 -10.14 -2.83 10.92
CA ALA A 229 -9.09 -3.04 11.91
C ALA A 229 -9.25 -2.11 13.12
N GLN A 230 -9.75 -0.90 12.91
CA GLN A 230 -10.07 0.05 13.97
C GLN A 230 -11.27 -0.40 14.80
N GLN A 231 -12.34 -0.87 14.17
CA GLN A 231 -13.51 -1.38 14.90
C GLN A 231 -13.14 -2.57 15.79
N ALA A 232 -12.31 -3.49 15.29
CA ALA A 232 -11.82 -4.64 16.05
C ALA A 232 -10.94 -4.27 17.26
N ARG A 233 -10.34 -3.07 17.30
CA ARG A 233 -9.55 -2.58 18.45
C ARG A 233 -10.40 -1.90 19.52
N LEU A 234 -11.63 -1.53 19.19
CA LEU A 234 -12.55 -0.80 20.08
C LEU A 234 -13.59 -1.73 20.76
N THR A 235 -13.64 -3.00 20.34
CA THR A 235 -14.41 -4.09 20.94
C THR A 235 -13.55 -4.94 21.85
#